data_AF-A0A1M3LC64-F1
#
_entry.id   AF-A0A1M3LC64-F1
#
_cell.length_a   1.000
_cell.length_b   1.000
_cell.length_c   1.000
_cell.angle_alpha   90.00
_cell.angle_beta   90.00
_cell.angle_gamma   90.00
#
_symmetry.space_group_name_H-M   'P 1'
#
loop_
_entity.id
_entity.type
_entity.pdbx_description
1 polymer ?
#
loop_
_entity_poly.entity_id
_entity_poly.type
_entity_poly.pdbx_seq_one_letter_code
_entity_poly.pdbx_strand_id
1 'polypeptide(L)'
;MSFNGCSNGDDTEDVDKQPKSVFLKLGKSGSSLRSVGTPVGDGDDVVLQSGNLYFVNSSGAILKHYTLTTTAASATNINITDAESGALITNLPGNTFAVYVVGNTSGLPSSGNISAVKEYLLQVASQDDIEDVNLYGTNTLTPPVLPNTFYTSEIDLNPTVARVELTDITASGVITSFKVDGIFIDNYYKQAVVDGSVDVADFVENGAFAAPFGDESAEYPAGLKPAIYDFYDPALTAVSKVAKPVIGTIWAYNLFASSTGSTVPRIIIRLSDIQTNDLSTYTSPQFITIKGFKAVSGGASLTSIKSGEIYNIAAGALTFKETDLSSIPNLSPIDVEVTVSLATWSVVGVTPEL
;
A
#
# COMPACT_ATOMS: atom_id res chain seq x y z
N MET A 1 54.99 -32.62 50.53
CA MET A 1 54.17 -31.45 50.20
C MET A 1 54.25 -31.19 48.71
N SER A 2 53.16 -31.38 47.99
CA SER A 2 52.69 -30.51 46.91
C SER A 2 51.37 -31.09 46.38
N PHE A 3 50.28 -30.38 46.62
CA PHE A 3 48.99 -30.53 45.95
C PHE A 3 48.98 -29.57 44.75
N ASN A 4 48.38 -30.00 43.64
CA ASN A 4 47.54 -29.25 42.68
C ASN A 4 47.72 -29.82 41.26
N GLY A 5 46.67 -29.94 40.45
CA GLY A 5 45.30 -29.48 40.64
C GLY A 5 44.37 -30.06 39.58
N CYS A 6 43.10 -30.16 39.94
CA CYS A 6 41.99 -30.38 39.01
C CYS A 6 41.83 -29.14 38.13
N SER A 7 41.78 -29.31 36.81
CA SER A 7 41.29 -28.26 35.92
C SER A 7 39.76 -28.24 35.97
N ASN A 8 39.19 -27.17 36.51
CA ASN A 8 37.82 -26.80 36.18
C ASN A 8 37.85 -26.23 34.76
N GLY A 9 37.44 -27.04 33.78
CA GLY A 9 36.94 -26.52 32.52
C GLY A 9 35.52 -26.04 32.77
N ASP A 10 35.36 -24.73 32.97
CA ASP A 10 34.06 -24.10 32.71
C ASP A 10 33.87 -24.18 31.20
N ASP A 11 33.17 -25.23 30.74
CA ASP A 11 32.50 -25.20 29.45
C ASP A 11 31.43 -24.11 29.56
N THR A 12 31.79 -22.88 29.21
CA THR A 12 30.78 -21.87 28.89
C THR A 12 30.03 -22.42 27.69
N GLU A 13 28.87 -23.02 27.93
CA GLU A 13 27.98 -23.46 26.85
C GLU A 13 27.81 -22.28 25.89
N ASP A 14 28.18 -22.53 24.63
CA ASP A 14 28.08 -21.58 23.55
C ASP A 14 26.60 -21.21 23.40
N VAL A 15 26.19 -20.07 23.98
CA VAL A 15 24.79 -19.63 24.10
C VAL A 15 24.12 -19.53 22.72
N ASP A 16 24.92 -19.39 21.65
CA ASP A 16 24.48 -19.38 20.25
C ASP A 16 24.08 -20.77 19.70
N LYS A 17 24.34 -21.86 20.43
CA LYS A 17 23.97 -23.23 20.03
C LYS A 17 22.67 -23.74 20.64
N GLN A 18 22.18 -23.16 21.74
CA GLN A 18 20.96 -23.61 22.38
C GLN A 18 19.72 -23.14 21.61
N PRO A 19 18.69 -23.99 21.42
CA PRO A 19 17.51 -23.60 20.68
C PRO A 19 16.77 -22.44 21.38
N LYS A 20 16.33 -21.48 20.59
CA LYS A 20 15.51 -20.35 21.04
C LYS A 20 14.03 -20.67 20.94
N SER A 21 13.25 -20.06 21.83
CA SER A 21 11.80 -19.91 21.67
C SER A 21 11.48 -18.42 21.63
N VAL A 22 10.54 -18.03 20.78
CA VAL A 22 10.13 -16.65 20.55
C VAL A 22 8.62 -16.55 20.72
N PHE A 23 8.16 -15.70 21.64
CA PHE A 23 6.79 -15.21 21.63
C PHE A 23 6.68 -14.12 20.57
N LEU A 24 6.01 -14.46 19.46
CA LEU A 24 5.82 -13.61 18.31
C LEU A 24 4.43 -13.01 18.37
N LYS A 25 4.32 -11.71 18.12
CA LYS A 25 3.03 -11.03 17.91
C LYS A 25 3.07 -10.17 16.66
N LEU A 26 2.06 -10.29 15.81
CA LEU A 26 1.88 -9.41 14.66
C LEU A 26 0.93 -8.27 15.04
N GLY A 27 1.40 -7.03 14.85
CA GLY A 27 0.60 -5.81 14.86
C GLY A 27 -0.37 -5.77 13.68
N LYS A 28 -1.45 -5.00 13.81
CA LYS A 28 -2.79 -5.34 13.31
C LYS A 28 -2.94 -5.64 11.82
N SER A 29 -3.74 -6.68 11.58
CA SER A 29 -4.74 -6.80 10.51
C SER A 29 -6.13 -6.50 11.10
N GLY A 30 -6.91 -5.63 10.49
CA GLY A 30 -8.33 -5.36 10.80
C GLY A 30 -9.17 -5.49 9.53
N SER A 31 -10.47 -5.71 9.68
CA SER A 31 -11.37 -6.22 8.62
C SER A 31 -11.77 -5.22 7.51
N SER A 32 -11.43 -5.58 6.26
CA SER A 32 -12.05 -5.34 4.93
C SER A 32 -12.72 -3.99 4.62
N LEU A 33 -12.31 -3.34 3.50
CA LEU A 33 -13.21 -2.88 2.42
C LEU A 33 -12.48 -2.77 1.05
N ARG A 34 -13.03 -3.44 0.01
CA ARG A 34 -12.66 -3.66 -1.43
C ARG A 34 -12.15 -2.50 -2.32
N SER A 35 -11.62 -2.86 -3.50
CA SER A 35 -11.48 -1.99 -4.70
C SER A 35 -12.68 -2.11 -5.69
N VAL A 36 -13.06 -0.98 -6.29
CA VAL A 36 -14.42 -0.61 -6.81
C VAL A 36 -15.54 -1.03 -5.85
N GLY A 37 -15.57 -0.39 -4.69
CA GLY A 37 -16.45 -0.76 -3.59
C GLY A 37 -16.76 0.42 -2.68
N THR A 38 -17.47 0.16 -1.58
CA THR A 38 -17.81 1.14 -0.55
C THR A 38 -16.59 1.93 -0.09
N PRO A 39 -16.74 3.24 0.21
CA PRO A 39 -15.64 4.04 0.75
C PRO A 39 -14.97 3.33 1.91
N VAL A 40 -13.64 3.33 1.93
CA VAL A 40 -12.87 2.87 3.08
C VAL A 40 -13.12 3.88 4.20
N GLY A 41 -13.69 3.42 5.29
CA GLY A 41 -13.97 4.21 6.48
C GLY A 41 -12.69 4.75 7.11
N ASP A 42 -12.82 5.86 7.83
CA ASP A 42 -11.72 6.35 8.66
C ASP A 42 -11.37 5.29 9.72
N GLY A 43 -10.13 4.78 9.68
CA GLY A 43 -9.67 3.69 10.55
C GLY A 43 -9.96 2.27 10.04
N ASP A 44 -10.33 2.10 8.77
CA ASP A 44 -10.37 0.79 8.13
C ASP A 44 -8.97 0.29 7.78
N ASP A 45 -8.81 -1.02 7.91
CA ASP A 45 -7.53 -1.68 8.04
C ASP A 45 -7.27 -2.62 6.83
N VAL A 46 -6.05 -2.65 6.27
CA VAL A 46 -5.66 -3.69 5.29
C VAL A 46 -5.53 -5.02 6.04
N VAL A 47 -6.23 -6.03 5.56
CA VAL A 47 -6.24 -7.35 6.18
C VAL A 47 -5.04 -8.16 5.69
N LEU A 48 -4.25 -8.73 6.60
CA LEU A 48 -3.39 -9.86 6.29
C LEU A 48 -4.25 -11.09 5.98
N GLN A 49 -4.36 -11.46 4.71
CA GLN A 49 -5.10 -12.63 4.28
C GLN A 49 -4.21 -13.88 4.20
N SER A 50 -2.95 -13.67 3.85
CA SER A 50 -1.92 -14.69 3.79
C SER A 50 -0.54 -14.05 3.94
N GLY A 51 0.51 -14.83 4.20
CA GLY A 51 1.85 -14.26 4.23
C GLY A 51 2.95 -15.28 4.43
N ASN A 52 4.17 -14.75 4.50
CA ASN A 52 5.38 -15.50 4.75
C ASN A 52 6.12 -14.88 5.92
N LEU A 53 6.56 -15.73 6.84
CA LEU A 53 7.29 -15.35 8.04
C LEU A 53 8.66 -16.02 8.04
N TYR A 54 9.71 -15.23 8.26
CA TYR A 54 11.10 -15.66 8.18
C TYR A 54 11.82 -15.36 9.48
N PHE A 55 12.42 -16.39 10.09
CA PHE A 55 13.40 -16.25 11.15
C PHE A 55 14.79 -16.29 10.54
N VAL A 56 15.61 -15.27 10.82
CA VAL A 56 16.91 -15.10 10.19
C VAL A 56 18.02 -14.91 11.21
N ASN A 57 19.25 -15.24 10.83
CA ASN A 57 20.44 -14.88 11.62
C ASN A 57 20.95 -13.47 11.27
N SER A 58 21.98 -13.01 11.97
CA SER A 58 22.59 -11.68 11.76
C SER A 58 23.27 -11.50 10.39
N SER A 59 23.58 -12.58 9.67
CA SER A 59 24.09 -12.53 8.29
C SER A 59 22.98 -12.50 7.22
N GLY A 60 21.71 -12.55 7.65
CA GLY A 60 20.54 -12.57 6.77
C GLY A 60 20.17 -13.96 6.24
N ALA A 61 20.84 -15.04 6.67
CA ALA A 61 20.44 -16.39 6.28
C ALA A 61 19.09 -16.76 6.89
N ILE A 62 18.18 -17.26 6.07
CA ILE A 62 16.87 -17.77 6.49
C ILE A 62 17.08 -19.10 7.19
N LEU A 63 16.76 -19.12 8.48
CA LEU A 63 16.90 -20.29 9.35
C LEU A 63 15.62 -21.12 9.43
N LYS A 64 14.48 -20.43 9.42
CA LYS A 64 13.16 -21.06 9.45
C LYS A 64 12.15 -20.18 8.72
N HIS A 65 11.23 -20.83 8.02
CA HIS A 65 10.16 -20.19 7.26
C HIS A 65 8.84 -20.82 7.66
N TYR A 66 7.81 -19.99 7.76
CA TYR A 66 6.42 -20.39 7.94
C TYR A 66 5.54 -19.61 6.97
N THR A 67 4.45 -20.24 6.52
CA THR A 67 3.37 -19.50 5.85
C THR A 67 2.31 -19.10 6.87
N LEU A 68 1.84 -17.87 6.77
CA LEU A 68 0.72 -17.33 7.53
C LEU A 68 -0.57 -17.59 6.74
N THR A 69 -1.54 -18.25 7.38
CA THR A 69 -2.79 -18.66 6.74
C THR A 69 -3.95 -18.56 7.72
N THR A 70 -5.18 -18.50 7.20
CA THR A 70 -6.40 -18.57 8.04
C THR A 70 -6.69 -19.97 8.57
N THR A 71 -6.06 -21.00 7.98
CA THR A 71 -6.26 -22.41 8.35
C THR A 71 -4.89 -23.10 8.47
N ALA A 72 -4.33 -23.11 9.68
CA ALA A 72 -3.06 -23.80 9.92
C ALA A 72 -3.25 -25.32 9.92
N ALA A 73 -2.83 -25.98 8.83
CA ALA A 73 -3.02 -27.42 8.63
C ALA A 73 -1.72 -28.23 8.70
N SER A 74 -0.56 -27.58 8.85
CA SER A 74 0.75 -28.24 8.91
C SER A 74 1.72 -27.55 9.88
N ALA A 75 2.79 -28.26 10.25
CA ALA A 75 3.83 -27.75 11.14
C ALA A 75 4.64 -26.56 10.56
N THR A 76 4.49 -26.28 9.26
CA THR A 76 5.11 -25.14 8.56
C THR A 76 4.12 -23.99 8.34
N ASN A 77 2.92 -24.07 8.93
CA ASN A 77 1.94 -22.98 8.88
C ASN A 77 1.73 -22.40 10.27
N ILE A 78 1.47 -21.10 10.32
CA ILE A 78 1.01 -20.39 11.51
C ILE A 78 -0.38 -19.82 11.19
N ASN A 79 -1.32 -19.95 12.12
CA ASN A 79 -2.62 -19.33 11.99
C ASN A 79 -2.47 -17.82 12.19
N ILE A 80 -3.05 -17.01 11.31
CA ILE A 80 -2.97 -15.54 11.38
C ILE A 80 -3.52 -15.01 12.70
N THR A 81 -4.68 -15.51 13.15
CA THR A 81 -5.30 -15.07 14.42
C THR A 81 -4.44 -15.42 15.63
N ASP A 82 -3.77 -16.59 15.60
CA ASP A 82 -2.81 -16.94 16.66
C ASP A 82 -1.63 -15.97 16.66
N ALA A 83 -1.07 -15.65 15.49
CA ALA A 83 0.03 -14.72 15.36
C ALA A 83 -0.33 -13.28 15.78
N GLU A 84 -1.56 -12.83 15.51
CA GLU A 84 -2.09 -11.53 15.95
C GLU A 84 -2.30 -11.46 17.47
N SER A 85 -2.82 -12.55 18.06
CA SER A 85 -3.01 -12.66 19.51
C SER A 85 -1.70 -12.87 20.27
N GLY A 86 -0.69 -13.41 19.58
CA GLY A 86 0.61 -13.80 20.12
C GLY A 86 0.77 -15.33 20.12
N ALA A 87 1.79 -15.82 19.42
CA ALA A 87 2.09 -17.24 19.29
C ALA A 87 3.52 -17.56 19.77
N LEU A 88 3.66 -18.63 20.57
CA LEU A 88 4.97 -19.12 20.98
C LEU A 88 5.55 -20.05 19.90
N ILE A 89 6.61 -19.60 19.24
CA ILE A 89 7.38 -20.37 18.27
C ILE A 89 8.57 -21.00 18.97
N THR A 90 8.65 -22.33 18.96
CA THR A 90 9.70 -23.09 19.64
C THR A 90 10.68 -23.73 18.67
N ASN A 91 11.81 -24.22 19.20
CA ASN A 91 12.84 -24.93 18.44
C ASN A 91 13.36 -24.10 17.25
N LEU A 92 13.70 -22.84 17.51
CA LEU A 92 14.44 -21.99 16.57
C LEU A 92 15.94 -22.19 16.79
N PRO A 93 16.78 -22.13 15.75
CA PRO A 93 18.23 -22.21 15.93
C PRO A 93 18.74 -21.07 16.85
N GLY A 94 19.76 -21.37 17.66
CA GLY A 94 20.26 -20.44 18.69
C GLY A 94 20.82 -19.12 18.16
N ASN A 95 21.26 -19.08 16.90
CA ASN A 95 21.73 -17.87 16.24
C ASN A 95 20.61 -17.06 15.55
N THR A 96 19.33 -17.35 15.81
CA THR A 96 18.21 -16.52 15.33
C THR A 96 18.29 -15.12 15.94
N PHE A 97 18.15 -14.10 15.10
CA PHE A 97 18.37 -12.69 15.44
C PHE A 97 17.18 -11.79 15.14
N ALA A 98 16.49 -12.01 14.02
CA ALA A 98 15.40 -11.15 13.57
C ALA A 98 14.27 -11.95 12.90
N VAL A 99 13.13 -11.30 12.77
CA VAL A 99 11.93 -11.81 12.12
C VAL A 99 11.51 -10.85 11.02
N TYR A 100 11.12 -11.39 9.87
CA TYR A 100 10.57 -10.66 8.74
C TYR A 100 9.23 -11.25 8.37
N VAL A 101 8.29 -10.40 7.99
CA VAL A 101 6.96 -10.79 7.54
C VAL A 101 6.63 -10.06 6.26
N VAL A 102 6.19 -10.81 5.26
CA VAL A 102 5.63 -10.28 4.01
C VAL A 102 4.23 -10.85 3.84
N GLY A 103 3.22 -9.99 3.94
CA GLY A 103 1.81 -10.32 3.81
C GLY A 103 1.27 -10.05 2.41
N ASN A 104 0.23 -10.79 2.04
CA ASN A 104 -0.51 -10.69 0.78
C ASN A 104 0.35 -10.80 -0.49
N THR A 105 1.59 -11.29 -0.36
CA THR A 105 2.51 -11.49 -1.47
C THR A 105 2.82 -12.97 -1.65
N SER A 106 2.62 -13.47 -2.87
CA SER A 106 2.95 -14.84 -3.28
C SER A 106 4.26 -14.91 -4.06
N GLY A 107 4.80 -16.13 -4.26
CA GLY A 107 6.00 -16.35 -5.08
C GLY A 107 7.35 -16.10 -4.39
N LEU A 108 7.35 -15.77 -3.09
CA LEU A 108 8.58 -15.48 -2.35
C LEU A 108 9.42 -16.74 -2.06
N PRO A 109 10.76 -16.62 -2.05
CA PRO A 109 11.64 -17.73 -1.71
C PRO A 109 11.54 -18.09 -0.22
N SER A 110 11.48 -19.38 0.10
CA SER A 110 11.37 -19.89 1.48
C SER A 110 12.71 -20.17 2.17
N SER A 111 13.83 -20.05 1.47
CA SER A 111 15.18 -20.34 1.97
C SER A 111 16.23 -19.48 1.27
N GLY A 112 17.48 -19.54 1.75
CA GLY A 112 18.57 -18.71 1.24
C GLY A 112 18.79 -17.47 2.12
N ASN A 113 19.01 -16.32 1.51
CA ASN A 113 19.23 -15.05 2.23
C ASN A 113 17.99 -14.15 2.12
N ILE A 114 17.66 -13.47 3.21
CA ILE A 114 16.52 -12.55 3.30
C ILE A 114 16.59 -11.42 2.27
N SER A 115 17.79 -11.03 1.81
CA SER A 115 17.93 -10.05 0.73
C SER A 115 17.16 -10.43 -0.53
N ALA A 116 17.10 -11.72 -0.89
CA ALA A 116 16.34 -12.17 -2.05
C ALA A 116 14.82 -12.02 -1.87
N VAL A 117 14.32 -12.15 -0.63
CA VAL A 117 12.92 -11.83 -0.29
C VAL A 117 12.70 -10.32 -0.38
N LYS A 118 13.60 -9.53 0.23
CA LYS A 118 13.52 -8.07 0.27
C LYS A 118 13.61 -7.42 -1.11
N GLU A 119 14.34 -8.01 -2.05
CA GLU A 119 14.51 -7.53 -3.42
C GLU A 119 13.40 -8.00 -4.36
N TYR A 120 12.43 -8.79 -3.87
CA TYR A 120 11.31 -9.24 -4.68
C TYR A 120 10.48 -8.05 -5.17
N LEU A 121 10.27 -7.96 -6.49
CA LEU A 121 9.59 -6.85 -7.13
C LEU A 121 8.09 -7.08 -7.20
N LEU A 122 7.34 -6.10 -6.71
CA LEU A 122 5.90 -5.99 -6.82
C LEU A 122 5.56 -5.05 -7.96
N GLN A 123 4.60 -5.45 -8.81
CA GLN A 123 4.11 -4.62 -9.90
C GLN A 123 2.85 -3.88 -9.45
N VAL A 124 2.67 -2.62 -9.89
CA VAL A 124 1.49 -1.82 -9.47
C VAL A 124 0.19 -2.49 -9.89
N ALA A 125 0.22 -3.20 -11.02
CA ALA A 125 -0.89 -4.01 -11.53
C ALA A 125 -1.39 -5.07 -10.54
N SER A 126 -0.54 -5.54 -9.63
CA SER A 126 -0.88 -6.57 -8.64
C SER A 126 -1.37 -5.99 -7.32
N GLN A 127 -1.54 -4.66 -7.23
CA GLN A 127 -1.90 -3.95 -6.00
C GLN A 127 -3.25 -3.24 -6.14
N ASP A 128 -4.02 -3.53 -7.18
CA ASP A 128 -5.29 -2.87 -7.49
C ASP A 128 -6.39 -3.16 -6.48
N ASP A 129 -6.43 -4.38 -5.93
CA ASP A 129 -7.27 -4.73 -4.79
C ASP A 129 -6.54 -4.41 -3.47
N ILE A 130 -7.21 -3.64 -2.62
CA ILE A 130 -6.74 -3.31 -1.27
C ILE A 130 -6.60 -4.55 -0.38
N GLU A 131 -7.35 -5.61 -0.69
CA GLU A 131 -7.25 -6.92 -0.03
C GLU A 131 -5.94 -7.65 -0.35
N ASP A 132 -5.36 -7.39 -1.53
CA ASP A 132 -4.13 -8.01 -2.04
C ASP A 132 -2.90 -7.10 -1.89
N VAL A 133 -3.07 -5.91 -1.30
CA VAL A 133 -1.96 -4.99 -1.06
C VAL A 133 -0.91 -5.63 -0.16
N ASN A 134 0.34 -5.52 -0.58
CA ASN A 134 1.48 -6.04 0.16
C ASN A 134 1.60 -5.37 1.53
N LEU A 135 1.82 -6.22 2.54
CA LEU A 135 2.15 -5.81 3.90
C LEU A 135 3.59 -6.21 4.21
N TYR A 136 4.33 -5.33 4.86
CA TYR A 136 5.70 -5.63 5.26
C TYR A 136 5.98 -5.19 6.69
N GLY A 137 6.73 -6.02 7.41
CA GLY A 137 7.19 -5.71 8.75
C GLY A 137 8.42 -6.55 9.13
N THR A 138 9.26 -5.99 9.98
CA THR A 138 10.40 -6.69 10.56
C THR A 138 10.72 -6.16 11.94
N ASN A 139 11.24 -7.04 12.80
CA ASN A 139 11.80 -6.64 14.09
C ASN A 139 12.93 -7.59 14.51
N THR A 140 13.77 -7.14 15.42
CA THR A 140 14.78 -8.00 16.06
C THR A 140 14.16 -8.76 17.25
N LEU A 141 14.86 -9.79 17.72
CA LEU A 141 14.44 -10.51 18.93
C LEU A 141 14.89 -9.77 20.19
N THR A 142 13.95 -9.55 21.10
CA THR A 142 14.22 -9.02 22.43
C THR A 142 14.51 -10.17 23.41
N PRO A 143 15.62 -10.16 24.17
CA PRO A 143 15.94 -11.22 25.11
C PRO A 143 14.90 -11.42 26.22
N PRO A 144 14.77 -12.65 26.76
CA PRO A 144 13.90 -12.91 27.91
C PRO A 144 14.29 -12.07 29.12
N VAL A 145 13.27 -11.60 29.85
CA VAL A 145 13.41 -11.03 31.20
C VAL A 145 12.79 -12.00 32.19
N LEU A 146 13.51 -12.33 33.27
CA LEU A 146 13.03 -13.27 34.29
C LEU A 146 11.65 -12.83 34.85
N PRO A 147 10.73 -13.77 35.11
CA PRO A 147 10.92 -15.24 35.09
C PRO A 147 10.75 -15.89 33.70
N ASN A 148 10.51 -15.12 32.64
CA ASN A 148 10.32 -15.66 31.30
C ASN A 148 11.63 -16.21 30.74
N THR A 149 11.51 -17.25 29.90
CA THR A 149 12.65 -17.93 29.27
C THR A 149 12.65 -17.82 27.74
N PHE A 150 11.65 -17.16 27.17
CA PHE A 150 11.50 -16.96 25.73
C PHE A 150 11.83 -15.52 25.33
N TYR A 151 12.35 -15.37 24.12
CA TYR A 151 12.54 -14.08 23.46
C TYR A 151 11.18 -13.52 23.02
N THR A 152 11.08 -12.21 22.81
CA THR A 152 9.87 -11.59 22.26
C THR A 152 10.17 -10.86 20.96
N SER A 153 9.18 -10.81 20.06
CA SER A 153 9.22 -9.95 18.88
C SER A 153 7.80 -9.54 18.51
N GLU A 154 7.54 -8.24 18.57
CA GLU A 154 6.30 -7.63 18.09
C GLU A 154 6.57 -6.94 16.76
N ILE A 155 5.80 -7.25 15.73
CA ILE A 155 6.08 -6.79 14.36
C ILE A 155 4.88 -6.04 13.83
N ASP A 156 5.05 -4.75 13.56
CA ASP A 156 4.03 -3.95 12.88
C ASP A 156 4.09 -4.21 11.38
N LEU A 157 2.95 -4.64 10.83
CA LEU A 157 2.76 -4.81 9.39
C LEU A 157 2.20 -3.52 8.81
N ASN A 158 2.86 -3.00 7.77
CA ASN A 158 2.46 -1.76 7.13
C ASN A 158 2.24 -2.00 5.62
N PRO A 159 1.17 -1.43 5.04
CA PRO A 159 1.00 -1.39 3.59
C PRO A 159 2.18 -0.68 2.93
N THR A 160 2.62 -1.17 1.78
CA THR A 160 3.69 -0.52 0.98
C THR A 160 3.16 0.41 -0.10
N VAL A 161 1.87 0.74 -0.04
CA VAL A 161 1.19 1.64 -0.99
C VAL A 161 0.47 2.75 -0.22
N ALA A 162 0.31 3.89 -0.87
CA ALA A 162 -0.69 4.89 -0.55
C ALA A 162 -1.99 4.58 -1.32
N ARG A 163 -3.13 5.09 -0.86
CA ARG A 163 -4.40 4.99 -1.60
C ARG A 163 -4.94 6.36 -1.93
N VAL A 164 -5.32 6.58 -3.18
CA VAL A 164 -6.02 7.80 -3.61
C VAL A 164 -7.45 7.42 -3.97
N GLU A 165 -8.41 8.13 -3.38
CA GLU A 165 -9.84 7.89 -3.59
C GLU A 165 -10.51 9.10 -4.21
N LEU A 166 -11.33 8.89 -5.23
CA LEU A 166 -12.11 9.92 -5.91
C LEU A 166 -13.60 9.55 -5.85
N THR A 167 -14.38 10.40 -5.17
CA THR A 167 -15.81 10.15 -4.96
C THR A 167 -16.64 10.51 -6.19
N ASP A 168 -16.43 11.71 -6.73
CA ASP A 168 -17.13 12.20 -7.91
C ASP A 168 -16.33 13.27 -8.65
N ILE A 169 -16.81 13.60 -9.85
CA ILE A 169 -16.31 14.67 -10.70
C ILE A 169 -17.50 15.60 -10.97
N THR A 170 -17.41 16.87 -10.57
CA THR A 170 -18.50 17.84 -10.68
C THR A 170 -18.17 18.95 -11.67
N ALA A 171 -19.07 19.23 -12.62
CA ALA A 171 -18.94 20.39 -13.50
C ALA A 171 -19.67 21.63 -12.94
N SER A 172 -19.09 22.79 -13.17
CA SER A 172 -19.63 24.11 -12.81
C SER A 172 -19.55 25.09 -13.99
N GLY A 173 -19.81 26.37 -13.73
CA GLY A 173 -19.79 27.40 -14.78
C GLY A 173 -20.85 27.17 -15.86
N VAL A 174 -20.45 27.36 -17.11
CA VAL A 174 -21.34 27.24 -18.29
C VAL A 174 -21.64 25.79 -18.68
N ILE A 175 -20.88 24.82 -18.16
CA ILE A 175 -21.01 23.40 -18.51
C ILE A 175 -22.31 22.84 -17.92
N THR A 176 -23.11 22.19 -18.76
CA THR A 176 -24.43 21.63 -18.41
C THR A 176 -24.45 20.10 -18.41
N SER A 177 -23.64 19.46 -19.24
CA SER A 177 -23.43 18.01 -19.26
C SER A 177 -22.06 17.66 -19.84
N PHE A 178 -21.59 16.44 -19.54
CA PHE A 178 -20.34 15.88 -20.05
C PHE A 178 -20.38 14.35 -19.88
N LYS A 179 -19.42 13.68 -20.50
CA LYS A 179 -19.11 12.26 -20.26
C LYS A 179 -17.67 12.08 -19.84
N VAL A 180 -17.43 11.08 -18.99
CA VAL A 180 -16.08 10.61 -18.62
C VAL A 180 -15.76 9.40 -19.49
N ASP A 181 -14.74 9.55 -20.34
CA ASP A 181 -14.22 8.47 -21.17
C ASP A 181 -13.24 7.61 -20.37
N GLY A 182 -12.42 8.23 -19.52
CA GLY A 182 -11.45 7.52 -18.70
C GLY A 182 -10.78 8.39 -17.64
N ILE A 183 -10.21 7.74 -16.65
CA ILE A 183 -9.49 8.33 -15.51
C ILE A 183 -8.13 7.64 -15.47
N PHE A 184 -7.05 8.41 -15.45
CA PHE A 184 -5.69 7.90 -15.55
C PHE A 184 -4.82 8.48 -14.44
N ILE A 185 -4.05 7.64 -13.77
CA ILE A 185 -3.02 8.06 -12.84
C ILE A 185 -1.70 8.25 -13.61
N ASP A 186 -1.09 9.39 -13.40
CA ASP A 186 0.23 9.76 -13.92
C ASP A 186 1.12 10.17 -12.73
N ASN A 187 2.44 10.26 -12.90
CA ASN A 187 3.40 10.46 -11.80
C ASN A 187 3.32 9.38 -10.71
N TYR A 188 3.52 8.13 -11.09
CA TYR A 188 3.48 6.97 -10.18
C TYR A 188 4.71 6.06 -10.37
N TYR A 189 4.97 5.18 -9.41
CA TYR A 189 5.98 4.13 -9.58
C TYR A 189 5.33 2.85 -10.11
N LYS A 190 5.83 2.30 -11.22
CA LYS A 190 5.27 1.07 -11.82
C LYS A 190 5.55 -0.19 -11.00
N GLN A 191 6.60 -0.14 -10.16
CA GLN A 191 7.00 -1.24 -9.29
C GLN A 191 7.70 -0.73 -8.03
N ALA A 192 7.73 -1.58 -7.01
CA ALA A 192 8.49 -1.40 -5.78
C ALA A 192 9.00 -2.75 -5.29
N VAL A 193 9.95 -2.74 -4.37
CA VAL A 193 10.31 -3.97 -3.65
C VAL A 193 9.38 -4.19 -2.45
N VAL A 194 9.31 -5.42 -1.93
CA VAL A 194 8.38 -5.79 -0.85
C VAL A 194 8.51 -4.97 0.43
N ASP A 195 9.65 -4.31 0.69
CA ASP A 195 9.81 -3.44 1.86
C ASP A 195 9.29 -2.01 1.64
N GLY A 196 8.70 -1.73 0.48
CA GLY A 196 8.15 -0.43 0.10
C GLY A 196 9.17 0.55 -0.47
N SER A 197 10.42 0.13 -0.66
CA SER A 197 11.40 0.96 -1.36
C SER A 197 11.06 1.08 -2.86
N VAL A 198 11.17 2.29 -3.38
CA VAL A 198 10.92 2.65 -4.78
C VAL A 198 12.20 3.17 -5.44
N ASP A 199 12.38 2.90 -6.72
CA ASP A 199 13.48 3.42 -7.54
C ASP A 199 12.96 4.52 -8.47
N VAL A 200 13.71 5.62 -8.58
CA VAL A 200 13.41 6.70 -9.53
C VAL A 200 13.37 6.22 -10.98
N ALA A 201 14.10 5.16 -11.32
CA ALA A 201 14.07 4.54 -12.65
C ALA A 201 12.70 3.90 -12.98
N ASP A 202 11.90 3.62 -11.96
CA ASP A 202 10.57 3.02 -12.08
C ASP A 202 9.44 4.06 -12.03
N PHE A 203 9.78 5.34 -11.89
CA PHE A 203 8.83 6.44 -11.97
C PHE A 203 8.32 6.65 -13.40
N VAL A 204 7.01 6.77 -13.54
CA VAL A 204 6.29 6.95 -14.81
C VAL A 204 5.66 8.34 -14.85
N GLU A 205 6.02 9.11 -15.88
CA GLU A 205 5.39 10.37 -16.26
C GLU A 205 5.12 10.36 -17.78
N ASN A 206 3.85 10.36 -18.17
CA ASN A 206 3.40 10.22 -19.56
C ASN A 206 3.25 11.56 -20.31
N GLY A 207 3.68 12.66 -19.69
CA GLY A 207 3.84 13.96 -20.33
C GLY A 207 2.54 14.62 -20.80
N ALA A 208 2.66 15.57 -21.72
CA ALA A 208 1.56 16.44 -22.16
C ALA A 208 1.09 16.12 -23.58
N PHE A 209 0.76 14.86 -23.86
CA PHE A 209 0.18 14.44 -25.14
C PHE A 209 -1.12 13.68 -24.90
N ALA A 210 -2.11 13.85 -25.78
CA ALA A 210 -3.41 13.20 -25.61
C ALA A 210 -3.41 11.70 -25.95
N ALA A 211 -2.48 11.24 -26.79
CA ALA A 211 -2.45 9.88 -27.30
C ALA A 211 -2.21 8.80 -26.23
N PRO A 212 -1.30 8.99 -25.25
CA PRO A 212 -1.13 8.07 -24.13
C PRO A 212 -2.41 7.84 -23.33
N PHE A 213 -3.22 8.87 -23.11
CA PHE A 213 -4.43 8.80 -22.27
C PHE A 213 -5.64 8.29 -23.06
N GLY A 214 -5.48 7.17 -23.75
CA GLY A 214 -6.54 6.40 -24.40
C GLY A 214 -6.56 4.98 -23.88
N ASP A 215 -7.66 4.25 -24.14
CA ASP A 215 -7.76 2.86 -23.71
C ASP A 215 -6.69 1.99 -24.39
N GLU A 216 -6.07 1.10 -23.63
CA GLU A 216 -5.08 0.14 -24.10
C GLU A 216 -3.95 0.77 -24.94
N SER A 217 -3.56 1.99 -24.59
CA SER A 217 -2.39 2.64 -25.15
C SER A 217 -1.10 1.92 -24.75
N ALA A 218 0.03 2.34 -25.33
CA ALA A 218 1.33 1.79 -24.95
C ALA A 218 1.67 2.09 -23.49
N GLU A 219 1.29 3.28 -23.00
CA GLU A 219 1.53 3.77 -21.65
C GLU A 219 0.50 3.26 -20.64
N TYR A 220 -0.71 2.95 -21.09
CA TYR A 220 -1.83 2.42 -20.30
C TYR A 220 -2.37 1.13 -20.93
N PRO A 221 -1.59 0.03 -20.95
CA PRO A 221 -2.04 -1.24 -21.51
C PRO A 221 -3.15 -1.89 -20.68
N ALA A 222 -3.87 -2.86 -21.24
CA ALA A 222 -5.01 -3.51 -20.59
C ALA A 222 -4.72 -4.07 -19.19
N GLY A 223 -3.51 -4.61 -18.97
CA GLY A 223 -3.11 -5.19 -17.68
C GLY A 223 -2.92 -4.18 -16.54
N LEU A 224 -3.04 -2.87 -16.83
CA LEU A 224 -3.02 -1.82 -15.82
C LEU A 224 -4.43 -1.35 -15.38
N LYS A 225 -5.50 -1.93 -15.96
CA LYS A 225 -6.88 -1.76 -15.48
C LYS A 225 -7.18 -2.77 -14.37
N PRO A 226 -7.80 -2.38 -13.24
CA PRO A 226 -8.14 -1.01 -12.82
C PRO A 226 -7.03 -0.31 -12.01
N ALA A 227 -5.85 -0.91 -11.87
CA ALA A 227 -4.79 -0.49 -10.93
C ALA A 227 -4.43 1.01 -10.99
N ILE A 228 -4.28 1.56 -12.19
CA ILE A 228 -3.83 2.95 -12.40
C ILE A 228 -4.67 3.69 -13.45
N TYR A 229 -5.65 3.04 -14.07
CA TYR A 229 -6.61 3.73 -14.92
C TYR A 229 -7.92 2.96 -15.09
N ASP A 230 -8.97 3.72 -15.41
CA ASP A 230 -10.28 3.23 -15.83
C ASP A 230 -10.61 3.80 -17.22
N PHE A 231 -11.30 3.00 -18.04
CA PHE A 231 -11.84 3.45 -19.31
C PHE A 231 -13.26 2.92 -19.51
N TYR A 232 -14.15 3.77 -20.00
CA TYR A 232 -15.59 3.51 -20.11
C TYR A 232 -16.01 3.42 -21.57
N ASP A 233 -16.50 2.24 -21.96
CA ASP A 233 -17.21 2.02 -23.22
C ASP A 233 -18.54 1.28 -22.94
N PRO A 234 -19.71 1.96 -23.02
CA PRO A 234 -19.88 3.37 -23.36
C PRO A 234 -19.39 4.33 -22.26
N ALA A 235 -18.99 5.54 -22.66
CA ALA A 235 -18.52 6.58 -21.74
C ALA A 235 -19.55 6.92 -20.64
N LEU A 236 -19.06 7.14 -19.41
CA LEU A 236 -19.88 7.39 -18.23
C LEU A 236 -20.55 8.77 -18.31
N THR A 237 -21.88 8.79 -18.37
CA THR A 237 -22.64 10.04 -18.50
C THR A 237 -22.85 10.71 -17.15
N ALA A 238 -22.50 12.00 -17.06
CA ALA A 238 -22.79 12.79 -15.88
C ALA A 238 -24.30 13.05 -15.72
N VAL A 239 -24.82 12.90 -14.52
CA VAL A 239 -26.21 13.20 -14.17
C VAL A 239 -26.22 14.42 -13.26
N SER A 240 -27.02 15.44 -13.61
CA SER A 240 -27.06 16.71 -12.87
C SER A 240 -25.68 17.34 -12.68
N LYS A 241 -24.84 17.30 -13.73
CA LYS A 241 -23.44 17.76 -13.75
C LYS A 241 -22.46 16.97 -12.88
N VAL A 242 -22.83 15.79 -12.40
CA VAL A 242 -21.97 14.95 -11.56
C VAL A 242 -21.75 13.60 -12.25
N ALA A 243 -20.49 13.25 -12.49
CA ALA A 243 -20.08 11.90 -12.86
C ALA A 243 -19.52 11.20 -11.63
N LYS A 244 -19.97 9.98 -11.38
CA LYS A 244 -19.55 9.14 -10.25
C LYS A 244 -19.64 7.68 -10.66
N PRO A 245 -18.87 6.77 -10.04
CA PRO A 245 -18.97 5.35 -10.33
C PRO A 245 -20.33 4.80 -9.83
N VAL A 246 -20.53 3.50 -9.95
CA VAL A 246 -21.79 2.83 -9.55
C VAL A 246 -22.18 3.19 -8.11
N ILE A 247 -23.48 3.29 -7.83
CA ILE A 247 -24.00 3.68 -6.51
C ILE A 247 -23.32 2.89 -5.39
N GLY A 248 -22.83 3.61 -4.39
CA GLY A 248 -22.16 3.04 -3.23
C GLY A 248 -20.68 2.68 -3.47
N THR A 249 -20.09 3.10 -4.59
CA THR A 249 -18.67 2.90 -4.89
C THR A 249 -17.93 4.21 -5.09
N ILE A 250 -16.60 4.13 -5.10
CA ILE A 250 -15.64 5.21 -5.42
C ILE A 250 -14.59 4.71 -6.41
N TRP A 251 -13.92 5.61 -7.11
CA TRP A 251 -12.68 5.27 -7.80
C TRP A 251 -11.55 5.24 -6.78
N ALA A 252 -10.71 4.22 -6.82
CA ALA A 252 -9.60 4.08 -5.89
C ALA A 252 -8.38 3.50 -6.58
N TYR A 253 -7.21 4.08 -6.29
CA TYR A 253 -5.94 3.69 -6.87
C TYR A 253 -4.91 3.52 -5.77
N ASN A 254 -4.33 2.33 -5.67
CA ASN A 254 -3.26 2.02 -4.73
C ASN A 254 -1.92 2.23 -5.44
N LEU A 255 -1.09 3.11 -4.90
CA LEU A 255 0.14 3.59 -5.53
C LEU A 255 1.33 3.32 -4.63
N PHE A 256 2.41 2.75 -5.16
CA PHE A 256 3.63 2.62 -4.37
C PHE A 256 4.12 3.99 -3.90
N ALA A 257 4.43 4.08 -2.62
CA ALA A 257 4.97 5.26 -1.97
C ALA A 257 5.91 4.82 -0.86
N SER A 258 6.91 5.64 -0.56
CA SER A 258 7.76 5.41 0.61
C SER A 258 7.10 5.95 1.88
N SER A 259 7.50 5.41 3.03
CA SER A 259 7.07 5.90 4.36
C SER A 259 7.57 7.31 4.66
N THR A 260 8.64 7.76 4.01
CA THR A 260 9.20 9.11 4.15
C THR A 260 8.55 10.12 3.20
N GLY A 261 7.84 9.67 2.17
CA GLY A 261 7.16 10.50 1.19
C GLY A 261 7.64 10.27 -0.24
N SER A 262 6.68 10.22 -1.16
CA SER A 262 6.85 10.07 -2.60
C SER A 262 6.10 11.16 -3.34
N THR A 263 6.41 11.36 -4.62
CA THR A 263 5.78 12.36 -5.48
C THR A 263 4.26 12.24 -5.45
N VAL A 264 3.55 13.37 -5.31
CA VAL A 264 2.09 13.39 -5.41
C VAL A 264 1.68 13.02 -6.84
N PRO A 265 0.78 12.04 -7.03
CA PRO A 265 0.35 11.62 -8.36
C PRO A 265 -0.48 12.71 -9.04
N ARG A 266 -0.53 12.67 -10.37
CA ARG A 266 -1.50 13.43 -11.15
C ARG A 266 -2.69 12.53 -11.50
N ILE A 267 -3.88 13.11 -11.53
CA ILE A 267 -5.08 12.43 -12.01
C ILE A 267 -5.51 13.14 -13.29
N ILE A 268 -5.57 12.40 -14.39
CA ILE A 268 -5.95 12.89 -15.72
C ILE A 268 -7.33 12.34 -16.05
N ILE A 269 -8.29 13.22 -16.30
CA ILE A 269 -9.66 12.84 -16.62
C ILE A 269 -9.92 13.20 -18.06
N ARG A 270 -10.20 12.19 -18.88
CA ARG A 270 -10.57 12.34 -20.29
C ARG A 270 -12.08 12.49 -20.42
N LEU A 271 -12.50 13.55 -21.09
CA LEU A 271 -13.89 13.94 -21.24
C LEU A 271 -14.33 14.02 -22.71
N SER A 272 -15.60 13.68 -22.93
CA SER A 272 -16.30 13.84 -24.20
C SER A 272 -17.68 14.45 -24.01
N ASP A 273 -18.37 14.76 -25.11
CA ASP A 273 -19.75 15.25 -25.15
C ASP A 273 -20.05 16.41 -24.18
N ILE A 274 -19.12 17.36 -24.06
CA ILE A 274 -19.28 18.55 -23.22
C ILE A 274 -20.32 19.48 -23.86
N GLN A 275 -21.38 19.77 -23.11
CA GLN A 275 -22.42 20.71 -23.50
C GLN A 275 -22.39 21.93 -22.57
N THR A 276 -22.72 23.10 -23.11
CA THR A 276 -22.78 24.34 -22.35
C THR A 276 -24.10 25.09 -22.56
N ASN A 277 -24.41 26.03 -21.67
CA ASN A 277 -25.56 26.92 -21.80
C ASN A 277 -25.26 28.22 -22.57
N ASP A 278 -24.00 28.49 -22.90
CA ASP A 278 -23.53 29.68 -23.62
C ASP A 278 -23.20 29.42 -25.10
N LEU A 279 -23.44 28.19 -25.56
CA LEU A 279 -23.16 27.72 -26.92
C LEU A 279 -21.67 27.57 -27.28
N SER A 280 -20.77 27.63 -26.29
CA SER A 280 -19.37 27.26 -26.46
C SER A 280 -19.21 25.80 -26.93
N THR A 281 -18.25 25.55 -27.82
CA THR A 281 -17.98 24.22 -28.38
C THR A 281 -16.56 23.76 -28.06
N TYR A 282 -16.38 22.49 -27.73
CA TYR A 282 -15.09 21.89 -27.42
C TYR A 282 -14.76 20.75 -28.38
N THR A 283 -13.49 20.62 -28.75
CA THR A 283 -13.01 19.44 -29.49
C THR A 283 -13.04 18.22 -28.57
N SER A 284 -13.32 17.04 -29.11
CA SER A 284 -13.20 15.79 -28.36
C SER A 284 -11.84 15.13 -28.65
N PRO A 285 -11.11 14.62 -27.64
CA PRO A 285 -11.39 14.74 -26.21
C PRO A 285 -11.02 16.12 -25.62
N GLN A 286 -11.54 16.41 -24.43
CA GLN A 286 -10.96 17.38 -23.50
C GLN A 286 -10.38 16.65 -22.28
N PHE A 287 -9.51 17.33 -21.55
CA PHE A 287 -8.87 16.81 -20.36
C PHE A 287 -8.99 17.80 -19.20
N ILE A 288 -9.11 17.22 -18.00
CA ILE A 288 -8.83 17.90 -16.73
C ILE A 288 -7.60 17.23 -16.14
N THR A 289 -6.69 18.04 -15.58
CA THR A 289 -5.53 17.54 -14.86
C THR A 289 -5.56 18.01 -13.42
N ILE A 290 -5.60 17.08 -12.48
CA ILE A 290 -5.29 17.34 -11.08
C ILE A 290 -3.78 17.19 -10.89
N LYS A 291 -3.07 18.27 -10.54
CA LYS A 291 -1.59 18.23 -10.35
C LYS A 291 -1.14 17.95 -8.93
N GLY A 292 -2.04 18.04 -7.97
CA GLY A 292 -1.69 17.98 -6.56
C GLY A 292 -2.89 18.16 -5.66
N PHE A 293 -2.64 17.90 -4.38
CA PHE A 293 -3.65 17.84 -3.34
C PHE A 293 -3.39 18.94 -2.32
N LYS A 294 -4.45 19.45 -1.68
CA LYS A 294 -4.40 20.34 -0.53
C LYS A 294 -5.09 19.68 0.63
N ALA A 295 -4.55 19.78 1.83
CA ALA A 295 -5.30 19.35 3.01
C ALA A 295 -6.60 20.17 3.14
N VAL A 296 -7.71 19.50 3.50
CA VAL A 296 -9.02 20.14 3.78
C VAL A 296 -8.89 21.37 4.69
N SER A 297 -9.80 22.34 4.50
CA SER A 297 -9.85 23.64 5.21
C SER A 297 -8.86 24.70 4.71
N GLY A 298 -8.58 24.76 3.41
CA GLY A 298 -7.62 25.72 2.85
C GLY A 298 -6.18 25.49 3.33
N GLY A 299 -5.85 24.23 3.65
CA GLY A 299 -4.52 23.82 4.09
C GLY A 299 -3.46 23.98 3.00
N ALA A 300 -2.20 23.80 3.39
CA ALA A 300 -1.09 23.82 2.45
C ALA A 300 -1.22 22.71 1.40
N SER A 301 -0.68 22.97 0.20
CA SER A 301 -0.47 21.92 -0.78
C SER A 301 0.38 20.81 -0.20
N LEU A 302 -0.04 19.57 -0.38
CA LEU A 302 0.74 18.39 -0.05
C LEU A 302 1.97 18.35 -0.96
N THR A 303 3.12 18.05 -0.37
CA THR A 303 4.39 17.93 -1.10
C THR A 303 4.74 16.47 -1.41
N SER A 304 4.07 15.51 -0.76
CA SER A 304 4.27 14.09 -0.97
C SER A 304 3.05 13.28 -0.54
N ILE A 305 2.98 12.03 -1.05
CA ILE A 305 2.13 10.96 -0.52
C ILE A 305 2.98 9.91 0.19
N LYS A 306 2.42 9.18 1.17
CA LYS A 306 3.14 8.17 1.96
C LYS A 306 2.42 6.83 1.97
N SER A 307 3.20 5.76 2.05
CA SER A 307 2.67 4.41 2.28
C SER A 307 1.81 4.35 3.54
N GLY A 308 0.69 3.64 3.47
CA GLY A 308 -0.25 3.49 4.58
C GLY A 308 -1.21 4.67 4.78
N GLU A 309 -1.15 5.72 3.95
CA GLU A 309 -2.09 6.85 4.01
C GLU A 309 -3.16 6.76 2.92
N ILE A 310 -4.37 7.24 3.24
CA ILE A 310 -5.51 7.35 2.31
C ILE A 310 -5.79 8.83 2.04
N TYR A 311 -5.78 9.19 0.77
CA TYR A 311 -6.05 10.54 0.27
C TYR A 311 -7.43 10.56 -0.36
N ASN A 312 -8.42 11.02 0.40
CA ASN A 312 -9.81 11.04 -0.03
C ASN A 312 -10.19 12.39 -0.66
N ILE A 313 -10.52 12.36 -1.95
CA ILE A 313 -11.16 13.47 -2.67
C ILE A 313 -12.68 13.28 -2.51
N ALA A 314 -13.24 14.01 -1.55
CA ALA A 314 -14.64 13.94 -1.17
C ALA A 314 -15.57 14.44 -2.29
N ALA A 315 -16.86 14.08 -2.18
CA ALA A 315 -17.90 14.55 -3.09
C ALA A 315 -17.90 16.09 -3.22
N GLY A 316 -17.86 16.60 -4.45
CA GLY A 316 -17.80 18.03 -4.77
C GLY A 316 -16.44 18.70 -4.60
N ALA A 317 -15.43 18.03 -4.02
CA ALA A 317 -14.09 18.58 -3.85
C ALA A 317 -13.35 18.71 -5.20
N LEU A 318 -13.65 17.83 -6.15
CA LEU A 318 -13.26 17.99 -7.55
C LEU A 318 -14.40 18.66 -8.33
N THR A 319 -14.34 19.99 -8.40
CA THR A 319 -15.20 20.79 -9.24
C THR A 319 -14.38 21.47 -10.34
N PHE A 320 -14.80 21.33 -11.61
CA PHE A 320 -14.15 21.96 -12.76
C PHE A 320 -15.09 22.92 -13.51
N LYS A 321 -14.52 23.81 -14.31
CA LYS A 321 -15.23 24.74 -15.21
C LYS A 321 -14.52 24.88 -16.55
N GLU A 322 -15.04 25.72 -17.43
CA GLU A 322 -14.54 25.94 -18.78
C GLU A 322 -13.04 26.27 -18.88
N THR A 323 -12.47 26.97 -17.89
CA THR A 323 -11.04 27.37 -17.89
C THR A 323 -10.09 26.23 -17.54
N ASP A 324 -10.61 25.14 -16.99
CA ASP A 324 -9.82 24.01 -16.53
C ASP A 324 -9.70 22.93 -17.62
N LEU A 325 -10.47 23.07 -18.69
CA LEU A 325 -10.45 22.18 -19.85
C LEU A 325 -9.27 22.49 -20.76
N SER A 326 -8.67 21.42 -21.28
CA SER A 326 -7.64 21.51 -22.32
C SER A 326 -7.76 20.34 -23.30
N SER A 327 -7.46 20.57 -24.57
CA SER A 327 -7.30 19.49 -25.56
C SER A 327 -6.02 18.67 -25.36
N ILE A 328 -5.13 19.14 -24.50
CA ILE A 328 -3.84 18.53 -24.16
C ILE A 328 -3.77 18.38 -22.64
N PRO A 329 -3.55 17.17 -22.10
CA PRO A 329 -3.42 16.96 -20.66
C PRO A 329 -2.16 17.65 -20.12
N ASN A 330 -2.11 17.87 -18.81
CA ASN A 330 -0.97 18.48 -18.11
C ASN A 330 -0.66 19.95 -18.45
N LEU A 331 -1.50 20.67 -19.23
CA LEU A 331 -1.31 22.10 -19.54
C LEU A 331 -2.04 23.07 -18.60
N SER A 332 -3.28 22.76 -18.22
CA SER A 332 -4.12 23.61 -17.36
C SER A 332 -4.47 22.89 -16.06
N PRO A 333 -3.49 22.68 -15.17
CA PRO A 333 -3.72 21.86 -13.99
C PRO A 333 -4.45 22.59 -12.86
N ILE A 334 -5.34 21.88 -12.19
CA ILE A 334 -6.05 22.33 -10.99
C ILE A 334 -5.53 21.64 -9.73
N ASP A 335 -5.65 22.32 -8.60
CA ASP A 335 -5.43 21.74 -7.27
C ASP A 335 -6.79 21.34 -6.68
N VAL A 336 -6.85 20.21 -5.98
CA VAL A 336 -8.07 19.76 -5.27
C VAL A 336 -7.84 19.65 -3.77
N GLU A 337 -8.91 19.82 -2.99
CA GLU A 337 -8.88 19.57 -1.55
C GLU A 337 -9.09 18.09 -1.26
N VAL A 338 -8.32 17.56 -0.30
CA VAL A 338 -8.39 16.17 0.15
C VAL A 338 -8.44 16.09 1.66
N THR A 339 -9.23 15.15 2.15
CA THR A 339 -9.09 14.69 3.53
C THR A 339 -7.99 13.65 3.54
N VAL A 340 -6.93 13.93 4.28
CA VAL A 340 -5.92 12.92 4.59
C VAL A 340 -6.42 12.17 5.80
N SER A 341 -7.03 11.02 5.58
CA SER A 341 -7.12 10.02 6.63
C SER A 341 -5.77 9.34 6.65
N LEU A 342 -5.01 9.61 7.71
CA LEU A 342 -4.08 8.59 8.14
C LEU A 342 -4.96 7.37 8.35
N ALA A 343 -4.67 6.25 7.69
CA ALA A 343 -5.11 5.01 8.27
C ALA A 343 -4.47 5.02 9.67
N THR A 344 -5.25 5.39 10.68
CA THR A 344 -4.74 5.76 11.99
C THR A 344 -4.57 4.46 12.75
N TRP A 345 -3.47 3.77 12.48
CA TRP A 345 -3.12 2.57 13.22
C TRP A 345 -2.48 3.00 14.55
N SER A 346 -3.30 3.48 15.49
CA SER A 346 -2.81 4.05 16.73
C SER A 346 -2.20 2.98 17.64
N VAL A 347 -0.96 3.21 18.06
CA VAL A 347 -0.22 2.42 19.04
C VAL A 347 -0.79 2.67 20.44
N VAL A 348 -1.28 1.62 21.09
CA VAL A 348 -1.23 1.53 22.55
C VAL A 348 -0.29 0.39 22.89
N GLY A 349 0.98 0.71 23.13
CA GLY A 349 1.93 -0.25 23.68
C GLY A 349 1.40 -0.72 25.04
N VAL A 350 1.13 -2.02 25.16
CA VAL A 350 0.76 -2.63 26.44
C VAL A 350 1.85 -3.63 26.82
N THR A 351 2.44 -3.39 27.97
CA THR A 351 3.29 -4.37 28.64
C THR A 351 2.39 -5.40 29.33
N PRO A 352 2.72 -6.71 29.32
CA PRO A 352 2.04 -7.68 30.16
C PRO A 352 2.09 -7.24 31.63
N GLU A 353 0.95 -7.32 32.32
CA GLU A 353 0.95 -7.34 33.79
C GLU A 353 1.46 -8.72 34.22
N LEU A 354 2.45 -8.73 35.13
CA LEU A 354 3.15 -9.93 35.60
C LEU A 354 2.23 -10.95 36.29
#